data_AF-A0A151SYR3-F1
#
_entry.id   AF-A0A151SYR3-F1
#
_cell.length_a   1.000
_cell.length_b   1.000
_cell.length_c   1.000
_cell.angle_alpha   90.00
_cell.angle_beta   90.00
_cell.angle_gamma   90.00
#
_symmetry.space_group_name_H-M   'P 1'
#
loop_
_entity.id
_entity.type
_entity.pdbx_description
1 polymer ?
#
loop_
_entity_poly.entity_id
_entity_poly.type
_entity_poly.pdbx_seq_one_letter_code
_entity_poly.pdbx_strand_id
1 'polypeptide(L)' 'MDADTAKKAWDILEEEFEGNEQVRSVKLHYLRREFETIKMKESETIEEYYGRIKEIVNKMKLYGK' A
#
# COMPACT_ATOMS: atom_id res chain seq x y z
N MET A 1 33.29 -5.94 4.70
CA MET A 1 33.05 -6.93 3.64
C MET A 1 31.77 -7.70 3.89
N ASP A 2 31.65 -8.55 4.92
CA ASP A 2 30.41 -9.33 5.13
C ASP A 2 29.18 -8.47 5.47
N ALA A 3 29.37 -7.42 6.28
CA ALA A 3 28.30 -6.47 6.62
C ALA A 3 27.80 -5.66 5.41
N ASP A 4 28.68 -5.36 4.43
CA ASP A 4 28.32 -4.60 3.23
C ASP A 4 27.48 -5.45 2.26
N THR A 5 27.78 -6.75 2.18
CA THR A 5 27.02 -7.71 1.38
C THR A 5 25.66 -8.00 1.99
N ALA A 6 25.60 -8.16 3.32
CA ALA A 6 24.34 -8.36 4.03
C ALA A 6 23.39 -7.15 3.87
N LYS A 7 23.92 -5.92 3.96
CA LYS A 7 23.15 -4.70 3.75
C LYS A 7 22.59 -4.61 2.33
N LYS A 8 23.41 -4.85 1.31
CA LYS A 8 22.94 -4.86 -0.09
C LYS A 8 21.87 -5.92 -0.36
N ALA A 9 21.99 -7.10 0.22
CA ALA A 9 20.98 -8.15 0.08
C ALA A 9 19.65 -7.73 0.74
N TRP A 10 19.73 -7.07 1.90
CA TRP A 10 18.56 -6.50 2.57
C TRP A 10 17.91 -5.38 1.76
N ASP A 11 18.70 -4.43 1.25
CA ASP A 11 18.20 -3.31 0.45
C ASP A 11 17.50 -3.80 -0.84
N ILE A 12 18.03 -4.84 -1.49
CA ILE A 12 17.39 -5.47 -2.66
C ILE A 12 16.07 -6.16 -2.28
N LEU A 13 16.03 -6.88 -1.14
CA LEU A 13 14.81 -7.50 -0.64
C LEU A 13 13.75 -6.45 -0.28
N GLU A 14 14.15 -5.36 0.36
CA GLU A 14 13.26 -4.25 0.70
C GLU A 14 12.71 -3.56 -0.56
N GLU A 15 13.56 -3.36 -1.58
CA GLU A 15 13.14 -2.79 -2.87
C GLU A 15 12.19 -3.73 -3.65
N GLU A 16 12.44 -5.04 -3.66
CA GLU A 16 11.57 -6.03 -4.30
C GLU A 16 10.21 -6.18 -3.59
N PHE A 17 10.21 -6.25 -2.25
CA PHE A 17 9.00 -6.58 -1.48
C PHE A 17 8.17 -5.36 -1.07
N GLU A 18 8.79 -4.25 -0.66
CA GLU A 18 8.08 -3.04 -0.26
C GLU A 18 7.99 -2.01 -1.40
N GLY A 19 8.88 -2.10 -2.40
CA GLY A 19 9.07 -1.09 -3.44
C GLY A 19 9.92 0.08 -2.95
N ASN A 20 10.68 0.69 -3.85
CA ASN A 20 11.39 1.94 -3.55
C ASN A 20 10.41 3.09 -3.19
N GLU A 21 10.91 4.16 -2.57
CA GLU A 21 10.10 5.29 -2.10
C GLU A 21 9.18 5.87 -3.19
N GLN A 22 9.65 5.90 -4.44
CA GLN A 22 8.87 6.36 -5.59
C GLN A 22 7.66 5.45 -5.84
N VAL A 23 7.85 4.13 -5.80
CA VAL A 23 6.76 3.16 -5.93
C VAL A 23 5.76 3.29 -4.78
N ARG A 24 6.23 3.48 -3.53
CA ARG A 24 5.35 3.72 -2.37
C ARG A 24 4.53 4.98 -2.55
N SER A 25 5.15 6.08 -2.97
CA SER A 25 4.47 7.35 -3.22
C SER A 25 3.38 7.21 -4.28
N VAL A 26 3.69 6.57 -5.42
CA VAL A 26 2.70 6.32 -6.49
C VAL A 26 1.54 5.46 -5.97
N LYS A 27 1.82 4.38 -5.23
CA LYS A 27 0.79 3.53 -4.62
C LYS A 27 -0.09 4.31 -3.63
N LEU A 28 0.51 5.15 -2.80
CA LEU A 28 -0.23 5.99 -1.83
C LEU A 28 -1.12 7.01 -2.54
N HIS A 29 -0.63 7.65 -3.60
CA HIS A 29 -1.43 8.56 -4.43
C HIS A 29 -2.61 7.84 -5.09
N TYR A 30 -2.39 6.65 -5.63
CA TYR A 30 -3.46 5.83 -6.20
C TYR A 30 -4.54 5.50 -5.15
N LEU A 31 -4.14 5.04 -3.95
CA LEU A 31 -5.06 4.69 -2.88
C LEU A 31 -5.85 5.88 -2.34
N ARG A 32 -5.24 7.08 -2.26
CA ARG A 32 -5.97 8.32 -1.92
C ARG A 32 -7.08 8.60 -2.93
N ARG A 33 -6.77 8.51 -4.22
CA ARG A 33 -7.76 8.70 -5.28
C ARG A 33 -8.87 7.64 -5.22
N GLU A 34 -8.51 6.39 -4.96
CA GLU A 34 -9.49 5.31 -4.79
C GLU A 34 -10.41 5.59 -3.60
N PHE A 35 -9.86 6.02 -2.46
CA PHE A 35 -10.63 6.41 -1.28
C PHE A 35 -11.57 7.60 -1.55
N GLU A 36 -11.09 8.64 -2.23
CA GLU A 36 -11.89 9.84 -2.57
C GLU A 36 -13.05 9.53 -3.53
N THR A 37 -12.88 8.51 -4.38
CA THR A 37 -13.84 8.16 -5.42
C THR A 37 -14.70 6.94 -5.08
N ILE A 38 -14.43 6.26 -3.96
CA ILE A 38 -15.18 5.08 -3.56
C ILE A 38 -16.63 5.46 -3.26
N LYS A 39 -17.54 4.65 -3.81
CA LYS A 39 -18.98 4.75 -3.58
C LYS A 39 -19.53 3.36 -3.36
N MET A 40 -20.53 3.28 -2.48
CA MET A 40 -21.27 2.07 -2.23
C MET A 40 -22.10 1.72 -3.47
N LYS A 41 -22.11 0.45 -3.87
CA LYS A 41 -22.95 -0.02 -4.97
C LYS A 41 -24.35 -0.33 -4.44
N GLU A 42 -25.37 -0.26 -5.30
CA GLU A 42 -26.76 -0.57 -4.91
C GLU A 42 -26.93 -2.02 -4.43
N SER A 43 -26.12 -2.94 -4.94
CA SER A 43 -26.15 -4.37 -4.58
C SER A 43 -25.25 -4.73 -3.40
N GLU A 44 -24.51 -3.78 -2.85
CA GLU A 44 -23.50 -4.00 -1.81
C GLU A 44 -24.13 -3.84 -0.43
N THR A 45 -23.74 -4.66 0.54
CA THR A 45 -24.14 -4.46 1.94
C THR A 45 -23.27 -3.41 2.63
N ILE A 46 -23.72 -2.90 3.77
CA ILE A 46 -22.93 -1.93 4.55
C ILE A 46 -21.61 -2.58 5.01
N GLU A 47 -21.65 -3.85 5.38
CA GLU A 47 -20.48 -4.62 5.83
C GLU A 47 -19.45 -4.80 4.71
N GLU A 48 -19.90 -5.11 3.49
CA GLU A 48 -19.03 -5.24 2.31
C GLU A 48 -18.37 -3.90 1.96
N TYR A 49 -19.17 -2.83 1.93
CA TYR A 49 -18.67 -1.48 1.66
C TYR A 49 -17.65 -1.03 2.72
N TYR A 50 -17.96 -1.24 3.99
CA TYR A 50 -17.03 -0.97 5.10
C TYR A 50 -15.75 -1.79 4.99
N GLY A 51 -15.85 -3.06 4.58
CA GLY A 51 -14.70 -3.94 4.33
C GLY A 51 -13.73 -3.35 3.30
N ARG A 52 -14.24 -2.84 2.17
CA ARG A 52 -13.43 -2.19 1.13
C ARG A 52 -12.76 -0.91 1.64
N ILE A 53 -13.50 -0.06 2.36
CA ILE A 53 -12.93 1.14 2.98
C ILE A 53 -11.76 0.77 3.91
N LYS A 54 -11.99 -0.22 4.78
CA LYS A 54 -10.99 -0.70 5.74
C LYS A 54 -9.74 -1.22 5.02
N GLU A 55 -9.92 -1.93 3.91
CA GLU A 55 -8.81 -2.44 3.10
C GLU A 55 -7.97 -1.31 2.50
N ILE A 56 -8.61 -0.29 1.91
CA ILE A 56 -7.91 0.88 1.35
C ILE A 56 -7.12 1.61 2.45
N VAL A 57 -7.74 1.89 3.59
CA VAL A 57 -7.08 2.56 4.72
C VAL A 57 -5.89 1.76 5.25
N ASN A 58 -6.01 0.43 5.33
CA ASN A 58 -4.90 -0.43 5.76
C ASN A 58 -3.75 -0.42 4.76
N LYS A 59 -4.04 -0.47 3.46
CA LYS A 59 -3.03 -0.32 2.40
C LYS A 59 -2.34 1.04 2.46
N MET A 60 -3.09 2.12 2.70
CA MET A 60 -2.51 3.47 2.86
C MET A 60 -1.56 3.55 4.07
N LYS A 61 -1.92 2.93 5.20
CA LYS A 61 -1.05 2.86 6.38
C LYS A 61 0.23 2.05 6.14
N LEU A 62 0.15 1.02 5.30
CA LEU A 62 1.31 0.21 4.93
C LEU A 62 2.32 1.01 4.09
N TYR A 63 1.83 1.76 3.10
CA TYR A 63 2.70 2.55 2.20
C TYR A 63 3.08 3.94 2.70
N GLY A 64 2.40 4.45 3.73
CA GLY A 64 2.66 5.76 4.32
C GLY A 64 3.65 5.77 5.49
N LYS A 65 4.36 4.65 5.73
CA LYS A 65 5.47 4.57 6.68
C LYS A 65 6.77 5.05 6.07
#